data_AF-A0A1H6P1N3-F1
#
_entry.id   AF-A0A1H6P1N3-F1
#
_cell.length_a   1.000
_cell.length_b   1.000
_cell.length_c   1.000
_cell.angle_alpha   90.00
_cell.angle_beta   90.00
_cell.angle_gamma   90.00
#
_symmetry.space_group_name_H-M   'P 1'
#
loop_
_entity.id
_entity.type
_entity.pdbx_description
1 polymer ?
#
loop_
_entity_poly.entity_id
_entity_poly.type
_entity_poly.pdbx_seq_one_letter_code
_entity_poly.pdbx_strand_id
1 'polypeptide(L)'
;MSNLMPFSQTSSWATMWPTSLEKPTMPANAVVRARIDEHIKEEATIVLAAMGLTVSDAFRMMMTRIAYEKALPFEPLVPNTTTLEAMKDARQGGLKAFDSVEDLMADLNAED
;
A
#
# COMPACT_ATOMS: atom_id res chain seq x y z
N MET A 1 20.68 53.03 -41.47
CA MET A 1 20.96 53.73 -40.20
C MET A 1 19.81 53.46 -39.27
N SER A 2 20.09 52.62 -38.28
CA SER A 2 19.17 51.99 -37.35
C SER A 2 18.93 52.93 -36.17
N ASN A 3 17.68 53.12 -35.74
CA ASN A 3 17.40 53.50 -34.36
C ASN A 3 15.97 53.06 -33.99
N LEU A 4 15.87 51.88 -33.37
CA LEU A 4 14.69 51.38 -32.67
C LEU A 4 15.03 51.31 -31.18
N MET A 5 14.07 51.71 -30.35
CA MET A 5 14.19 51.98 -28.92
C MET A 5 14.80 50.83 -28.09
N PRO A 6 15.48 51.11 -26.96
CA PRO A 6 15.90 50.08 -26.03
C PRO A 6 14.77 49.78 -25.04
N PHE A 7 14.12 48.62 -25.19
CA PHE A 7 13.44 47.93 -24.09
C PHE A 7 14.34 46.77 -23.66
N SER A 8 15.05 46.93 -22.54
CA SER A 8 15.71 45.81 -21.87
C SER A 8 15.38 45.85 -20.39
N GLN A 9 14.23 45.27 -20.08
CA GLN A 9 13.89 44.81 -18.74
C GLN A 9 14.52 43.42 -18.58
N THR A 10 15.71 43.33 -17.98
CA THR A 10 16.26 42.04 -17.56
C THR A 10 15.68 41.69 -16.20
N SER A 11 14.78 40.71 -16.22
CA SER A 11 14.02 40.27 -15.06
C SER A 11 14.86 39.27 -14.25
N SER A 12 15.30 39.72 -13.08
CA SER A 12 16.08 38.99 -12.08
C SER A 12 15.21 37.97 -11.33
N TRP A 13 14.75 36.92 -12.01
CA TRP A 13 14.09 35.78 -11.37
C TRP A 13 14.68 34.42 -11.75
N ALA A 14 15.65 34.39 -12.69
CA ALA A 14 16.24 33.15 -13.20
C ALA A 14 17.35 32.52 -12.31
N THR A 15 17.64 33.05 -11.13
CA THR A 15 18.70 32.52 -10.23
C THR A 15 18.20 32.05 -8.86
N MET A 16 16.89 32.02 -8.62
CA MET A 16 16.33 31.61 -7.34
C MET A 16 15.49 30.34 -7.46
N TRP A 17 16.11 29.25 -7.92
CA TRP A 17 15.61 27.92 -7.61
C TRP A 17 16.76 27.07 -7.06
N PRO A 18 16.86 26.87 -5.74
CA PRO A 18 17.73 25.84 -5.21
C PRO A 18 17.12 24.47 -5.51
N THR A 19 17.73 23.79 -6.48
CA THR A 19 17.71 22.34 -6.67
C THR A 19 18.14 21.66 -5.38
N SER A 20 17.19 21.18 -4.58
CA SER A 20 17.44 20.16 -3.56
C SER A 20 16.17 19.36 -3.31
N LEU A 21 16.07 18.22 -3.98
CA LEU A 21 15.20 17.12 -3.55
C LEU A 21 15.89 16.38 -2.38
N GLU A 22 16.15 17.08 -1.29
CA GLU A 22 16.28 16.40 -0.02
C GLU A 22 14.88 15.94 0.36
N LYS A 23 14.61 14.63 0.20
CA LYS A 23 13.43 14.03 0.82
C LYS A 23 13.57 14.35 2.32
N PRO A 24 12.68 15.15 2.92
CA PRO A 24 12.77 15.39 4.35
C PRO A 24 12.75 14.01 5.02
N THR A 25 13.79 13.69 5.77
CA THR A 25 13.79 12.55 6.69
C THR A 25 12.73 12.88 7.73
N MET A 26 11.48 12.57 7.39
CA MET A 26 10.36 12.69 8.29
C MET A 26 10.70 11.78 9.48
N PRO A 27 10.94 12.33 10.68
CA PRO A 27 11.13 11.49 11.86
C PRO A 27 9.93 10.55 11.98
N ALA A 28 10.17 9.30 12.37
CA ALA A 28 9.15 8.26 12.48
C ALA A 28 8.17 8.58 13.63
N ASN A 29 7.29 9.55 13.38
CA ASN A 29 6.40 10.17 14.37
C ASN A 29 4.95 9.68 14.25
N ALA A 30 4.67 8.82 13.28
CA ALA A 30 3.34 8.24 13.12
C ALA A 30 3.07 7.26 14.26
N VAL A 31 1.97 7.47 14.99
CA VAL A 31 1.55 6.61 16.10
C VAL A 31 0.41 5.72 15.64
N VAL A 32 0.60 4.42 15.76
CA VAL A 32 -0.47 3.42 15.53
C VAL A 32 -1.12 3.07 16.86
N ARG A 33 -2.45 3.19 16.92
CA ARG A 33 -3.27 2.77 18.07
C ARG A 33 -4.26 1.73 17.59
N ALA A 34 -4.24 0.56 18.23
CA ALA A 34 -5.17 -0.53 17.97
C ALA A 34 -5.77 -1.00 19.30
N ARG A 35 -7.04 -1.37 19.27
CA ARG A 35 -7.69 -2.05 20.39
C ARG A 35 -7.38 -3.55 20.27
N ILE A 36 -7.06 -4.15 21.40
CA ILE A 36 -6.81 -5.59 21.52
C ILE A 36 -7.38 -6.04 22.86
N ASP A 37 -7.73 -7.32 22.94
CA ASP A 37 -8.07 -7.97 24.19
C ASP A 37 -6.91 -7.86 25.21
N GLU A 38 -7.24 -7.61 26.47
CA GLU A 38 -6.25 -7.39 27.53
C GLU A 38 -5.41 -8.64 27.79
N HIS A 39 -6.04 -9.81 27.82
CA HIS A 39 -5.36 -11.09 28.04
C HIS A 39 -4.35 -11.37 26.91
N ILE A 40 -4.76 -11.14 25.67
CA ILE A 40 -3.87 -11.32 24.51
C ILE A 40 -2.68 -10.35 24.56
N LYS A 41 -2.90 -9.09 24.99
CA LYS A 41 -1.81 -8.12 25.15
C LYS A 41 -0.79 -8.59 26.19
N GLU A 42 -1.25 -9.10 27.32
CA GLU A 42 -0.39 -9.59 28.40
C GLU A 42 0.45 -10.79 27.93
N GLU A 43 -0.19 -11.80 27.35
CA GLU A 43 0.50 -12.98 26.82
C GLU A 43 1.55 -12.62 25.77
N ALA A 44 1.17 -11.79 24.79
CA ALA A 44 2.09 -11.35 23.73
C ALA A 44 3.28 -10.56 24.31
N THR A 45 3.05 -9.75 25.34
CA THR A 45 4.12 -8.97 25.98
C THR A 45 5.15 -9.90 26.65
N ILE A 46 4.69 -10.94 27.34
CA ILE A 46 5.57 -11.92 27.99
C ILE A 46 6.40 -12.68 26.96
N VAL A 47 5.78 -13.18 25.90
CA VAL A 47 6.45 -13.92 24.84
C VAL A 47 7.49 -13.07 24.13
N LEU A 48 7.14 -11.83 23.76
CA LEU A 48 8.08 -10.91 23.10
C LEU A 48 9.23 -10.50 24.02
N ALA A 49 8.98 -10.28 25.31
CA ALA A 49 10.02 -9.95 26.28
C ALA A 49 11.02 -11.09 26.44
N ALA A 50 10.56 -12.36 26.42
CA ALA A 50 11.44 -13.52 26.43
C ALA A 50 12.36 -13.59 25.19
N MET A 51 11.94 -12.97 24.08
CA MET A 51 12.73 -12.81 22.85
C MET A 51 13.57 -11.53 22.84
N GLY A 52 13.51 -10.70 23.89
CA GLY A 52 14.21 -9.41 23.96
C GLY A 52 13.57 -8.30 23.12
N LEU A 53 12.27 -8.43 22.78
CA LEU A 53 11.53 -7.48 21.96
C LEU A 53 10.43 -6.80 22.77
N THR A 54 10.17 -5.52 22.47
CA THR A 54 8.93 -4.87 22.92
C THR A 54 7.81 -5.10 21.90
N VAL A 55 6.56 -4.89 22.33
CA VAL A 55 5.39 -4.90 21.43
C VAL A 55 5.58 -3.90 20.28
N SER A 56 6.16 -2.74 20.57
CA SER A 56 6.42 -1.73 19.54
C SER A 56 7.49 -2.18 18.53
N ASP A 57 8.51 -2.91 18.97
CA ASP A 57 9.55 -3.42 18.04
C ASP A 57 8.98 -4.47 17.09
N ALA A 58 8.24 -5.44 17.64
CA ALA A 58 7.54 -6.45 16.85
C ALA A 58 6.57 -5.81 15.84
N PHE A 59 5.79 -4.81 16.29
CA PHE A 59 4.84 -4.11 15.42
C PHE A 59 5.55 -3.32 14.29
N ARG A 60 6.67 -2.66 14.59
CA ARG A 60 7.46 -1.96 13.56
C ARG A 60 7.98 -2.94 12.51
N MET A 61 8.56 -4.06 12.94
CA MET A 61 9.05 -5.10 12.04
C MET A 61 7.92 -5.65 11.14
N MET A 62 6.75 -5.89 11.73
CA MET A 62 5.55 -6.34 11.02
C MET A 62 5.13 -5.33 9.94
N MET A 63 5.01 -4.04 10.29
CA MET A 63 4.62 -2.98 9.35
C MET A 63 5.65 -2.80 8.23
N THR A 64 6.95 -2.84 8.55
CA THR A 64 8.02 -2.78 7.56
C THR A 64 7.94 -3.93 6.58
N ARG A 65 7.69 -5.15 7.07
CA ARG A 65 7.57 -6.34 6.23
C ARG A 65 6.37 -6.26 5.30
N ILE A 66 5.20 -5.85 5.80
CA ILE A 66 4.00 -5.63 4.97
C ILE A 66 4.27 -4.58 3.88
N ALA A 67 4.91 -3.47 4.25
CA ALA A 67 5.22 -2.40 3.31
C ALA A 67 6.17 -2.85 2.18
N TYR A 68 7.11 -3.75 2.49
CA TYR A 68 8.11 -4.23 1.53
C TYR A 68 7.61 -5.41 0.70
N GLU A 69 7.07 -6.45 1.34
CA GLU A 69 6.68 -7.70 0.70
C GLU A 69 5.28 -7.65 0.07
N LYS A 70 4.49 -6.61 0.36
CA LYS A 70 3.09 -6.47 -0.11
C LYS A 70 2.19 -7.65 0.27
N ALA A 71 2.58 -8.38 1.30
CA ALA A 71 1.90 -9.55 1.83
C ALA A 71 1.82 -9.46 3.35
N LEU A 72 0.84 -10.15 3.92
CA LEU A 72 0.75 -10.31 5.37
C LEU A 72 1.85 -11.29 5.84
N PRO A 73 2.47 -11.05 7.00
CA PRO A 73 3.56 -11.88 7.52
C PRO A 73 3.06 -13.17 8.20
N PHE A 74 1.78 -13.46 8.04
CA PHE A 74 1.13 -14.71 8.34
C PHE A 74 0.40 -15.15 7.08
N GLU A 75 0.26 -16.46 6.88
CA GLU A 75 -0.50 -16.99 5.77
C GLU A 75 -1.94 -16.44 5.85
N PRO A 76 -2.51 -15.87 4.77
CA PRO A 76 -3.90 -15.45 4.73
C PRO A 76 -4.79 -16.68 4.95
N LEU A 77 -5.09 -16.94 6.21
CA LEU A 77 -5.80 -18.12 6.66
C LEU A 77 -7.26 -17.94 6.31
N VAL A 78 -7.70 -18.77 5.36
CA VAL A 78 -9.09 -19.03 4.98
C VAL A 78 -9.71 -17.90 4.13
N PRO A 79 -10.04 -18.18 2.85
CA PRO A 79 -10.84 -17.27 2.04
C PRO A 79 -12.14 -16.90 2.77
N ASN A 80 -12.63 -15.67 2.57
CA ASN A 80 -13.90 -15.26 3.15
C ASN A 80 -15.06 -16.13 2.58
N THR A 81 -16.23 -16.07 3.21
CA THR A 81 -17.38 -16.89 2.83
C THR A 81 -17.76 -16.74 1.36
N THR A 82 -17.79 -15.51 0.84
CA THR A 82 -18.08 -15.21 -0.56
C THR A 82 -17.07 -15.85 -1.50
N THR A 83 -15.77 -15.76 -1.18
CA THR A 83 -14.72 -16.40 -1.99
C THR A 83 -14.83 -17.92 -1.94
N LEU A 84 -15.14 -18.50 -0.77
CA LEU A 84 -15.35 -19.94 -0.65
C LEU A 84 -16.53 -20.44 -1.49
N GLU A 85 -17.64 -19.69 -1.51
CA GLU A 85 -18.81 -19.99 -2.34
C GLU A 85 -18.47 -19.92 -3.82
N ALA A 86 -17.85 -18.83 -4.27
CA ALA A 86 -17.40 -18.69 -5.65
C ALA A 86 -16.45 -19.82 -6.09
N MET A 87 -15.54 -20.26 -5.20
CA MET A 87 -14.65 -21.40 -5.47
C MET A 87 -15.39 -22.73 -5.55
N LYS A 88 -16.46 -22.93 -4.76
CA LYS A 88 -17.30 -24.14 -4.81
C LYS A 88 -18.07 -24.20 -6.13
N ASP A 89 -18.72 -23.10 -6.51
CA ASP A 89 -19.48 -22.99 -7.76
C ASP A 89 -18.57 -23.21 -8.97
N ALA A 90 -17.36 -22.63 -8.93
CA ALA A 90 -16.34 -22.84 -9.92
C ALA A 90 -15.97 -24.32 -10.10
N ARG A 91 -15.73 -25.04 -8.99
CA ARG A 91 -15.38 -26.47 -9.00
C ARG A 91 -16.53 -27.37 -9.43
N GLN A 92 -17.78 -26.93 -9.24
CA GLN A 92 -18.97 -27.67 -9.65
C GLN A 92 -19.32 -27.45 -11.13
N GLY A 93 -18.55 -26.62 -11.85
CA GLY A 93 -18.79 -26.34 -13.27
C GLY A 93 -19.90 -25.31 -13.51
N GLY A 94 -20.27 -24.52 -12.49
CA GLY A 94 -21.27 -23.45 -12.60
C GLY A 94 -20.77 -22.18 -13.29
N LEU A 95 -19.57 -22.19 -13.88
CA LEU A 95 -19.01 -21.03 -14.57
C LEU A 95 -19.49 -20.96 -16.01
N LYS A 96 -19.71 -19.74 -16.49
CA LYS A 96 -19.93 -19.47 -17.91
C LYS A 96 -18.67 -19.82 -18.69
N ALA A 97 -18.82 -20.68 -19.70
CA ALA A 97 -17.78 -20.98 -20.67
C ALA A 97 -17.87 -20.01 -21.85
N PHE A 98 -16.73 -19.74 -22.48
CA PHE A 98 -16.62 -18.88 -23.66
C PHE A 98 -15.75 -19.57 -24.70
N ASP A 99 -16.06 -19.34 -25.97
CA ASP A 99 -15.35 -19.94 -27.10
C ASP A 99 -14.09 -19.16 -27.49
N SER A 100 -13.97 -17.90 -27.04
CA SER A 100 -12.80 -17.03 -27.27
C SER A 100 -12.53 -16.08 -26.10
N VAL A 101 -11.33 -15.50 -26.06
CA VAL A 101 -10.96 -14.49 -25.07
C VAL A 101 -11.74 -13.19 -25.33
N GLU A 102 -12.00 -12.87 -26.59
CA GLU A 102 -12.79 -11.73 -27.02
C GLU A 102 -14.22 -11.80 -26.46
N ASP A 103 -14.86 -12.98 -26.52
CA ASP A 103 -16.21 -13.18 -25.98
C ASP A 103 -16.25 -13.06 -24.45
N LEU A 104 -15.23 -13.59 -23.75
CA LEU A 104 -15.09 -13.42 -22.31
C LEU A 104 -14.95 -11.94 -21.93
N MET A 105 -14.10 -11.20 -22.63
CA MET A 105 -13.84 -9.79 -22.32
C MET A 105 -15.03 -8.90 -22.68
N ALA A 106 -15.80 -9.23 -23.71
CA ALA A 106 -17.04 -8.52 -24.03
C ALA A 106 -18.07 -8.66 -22.90
N ASP A 107 -18.20 -9.85 -22.32
CA ASP A 107 -19.12 -10.12 -21.21
C ASP A 107 -18.71 -9.43 -19.90
N LEU A 108 -17.42 -9.47 -19.55
CA LEU A 108 -16.91 -8.84 -18.33
C LEU A 108 -16.97 -7.31 -18.33
N ASN A 109 -16.96 -6.68 -19.50
CA ASN A 109 -17.02 -5.23 -19.65
C ASN A 109 -18.44 -4.72 -19.97
N ALA A 110 -19.43 -5.62 -20.07
CA ALA A 110 -20.82 -5.19 -20.08
C ALA A 110 -21.14 -4.58 -18.69
N GLU A 111 -21.77 -3.41 -18.66
CA GLU A 111 -22.29 -2.87 -17.40
C GLU A 111 -23.42 -3.80 -16.91
N ASP A 112 -23.39 -4.17 -15.62
CA ASP A 112 -24.43 -4.98 -14.95
C ASP A 112 -25.83 -4.37 -15.07
#